data_AF-A0A1X1AY08-F1
#
_entry.id   AF-A0A1X1AY08-F1
#
_cell.length_a   1.000
_cell.length_b   1.000
_cell.length_c   1.000
_cell.angle_alpha   90.00
_cell.angle_beta   90.00
_cell.angle_gamma   90.00
#
_symmetry.space_group_name_H-M   'P 1'
#
loop_
_entity.id
_entity.type
_entity.pdbx_description
1 polymer ?
#
loop_
_entity_poly.entity_id
_entity_poly.type
_entity_poly.pdbx_seq_one_letter_code
_entity_poly.pdbx_strand_id
1 'polypeptide(L)'
;MAPIVASTEGDEYVAELIPVDNRLYDGMTIKGLLDKFSPPGPPSYVYVVDRIALNNPEHPILVIDTGSAEYGTRGLVVRVIPKEVASIEANLSIGNTGLIDYKDAADRDGVFRGFQQ
;
A
#
# COMPACT_ATOMS: atom_id res chain seq x y z
N MET A 1 -1.92 -20.55 -3.91
CA MET A 1 -3.14 -19.72 -3.74
C MET A 1 -3.27 -18.90 -5.01
N ALA A 2 -4.44 -18.89 -5.65
CA ALA A 2 -4.71 -18.03 -6.80
C ALA A 2 -5.04 -16.61 -6.30
N PRO A 3 -4.69 -15.54 -7.04
CA PRO A 3 -5.09 -14.18 -6.68
C PRO A 3 -6.62 -14.08 -6.66
N ILE A 4 -7.15 -13.40 -5.64
CA ILE A 4 -8.58 -13.07 -5.59
C ILE A 4 -8.77 -11.81 -6.43
N VAL A 5 -9.32 -11.97 -7.64
CA VAL A 5 -9.77 -10.87 -8.48
C VAL A 5 -11.16 -10.48 -7.99
N ALA A 6 -11.29 -9.32 -7.33
CA ALA A 6 -12.59 -8.75 -7.04
C ALA A 6 -13.14 -8.16 -8.34
N SER A 7 -14.04 -8.88 -9.02
CA SER A 7 -14.64 -8.43 -10.29
C SER A 7 -15.95 -7.68 -10.03
N THR A 8 -15.97 -6.39 -10.34
CA THR A 8 -17.17 -5.62 -10.65
C THR A 8 -17.11 -5.24 -12.14
N GLU A 9 -18.18 -5.52 -12.89
CA GLU A 9 -18.24 -5.26 -14.33
C GLU A 9 -18.04 -3.77 -14.66
N GLY A 10 -17.04 -3.48 -15.49
CA GLY A 10 -16.64 -2.16 -15.96
C GLY A 10 -15.13 -2.14 -16.23
N ASP A 11 -14.63 -1.19 -17.03
CA ASP A 11 -13.19 -0.97 -17.28
C ASP A 11 -12.43 -0.46 -16.02
N GLU A 12 -12.77 -0.99 -14.85
CA GLU A 12 -12.20 -0.63 -13.57
C GLU A 12 -10.94 -1.48 -13.37
N TYR A 13 -9.78 -0.81 -13.34
CA TYR A 13 -8.51 -1.46 -13.07
C TYR A 13 -8.58 -2.14 -11.70
N VAL A 14 -8.20 -3.43 -11.65
CA VAL A 14 -8.14 -4.22 -10.41
C VAL A 14 -6.70 -4.35 -9.98
N ALA A 15 -6.42 -4.08 -8.71
CA ALA A 15 -5.08 -4.23 -8.14
C ALA A 15 -4.60 -5.68 -8.21
N GLU A 16 -3.36 -5.90 -8.66
CA GLU A 16 -2.74 -7.23 -8.66
C GLU A 16 -2.08 -7.54 -7.30
N LEU A 17 -2.91 -7.81 -6.29
CA LEU A 17 -2.46 -8.09 -4.93
C LEU A 17 -2.56 -9.57 -4.56
N ILE A 18 -1.57 -10.06 -3.81
CA ILE A 18 -1.62 -11.36 -3.16
C ILE A 18 -2.13 -11.15 -1.73
N PRO A 19 -3.35 -11.60 -1.38
CA PRO A 19 -3.83 -11.48 -0.01
C PRO A 19 -3.03 -12.40 0.92
N VAL A 20 -2.58 -11.86 2.04
CA VAL A 20 -1.84 -12.58 3.08
C VAL A 20 -2.54 -12.36 4.42
N ASP A 21 -3.05 -13.43 5.01
CA ASP A 21 -3.57 -13.46 6.38
C ASP A 21 -2.78 -14.50 7.18
N ASN A 22 -1.95 -14.02 8.11
CA ASN A 22 -1.12 -14.89 8.94
C ASN A 22 -0.86 -14.24 10.30
N ARG A 23 -1.18 -14.96 11.37
CA ARG A 23 -0.99 -14.52 12.77
C ARG A 23 0.44 -14.14 13.12
N LEU A 24 1.44 -14.60 12.36
CA LEU A 24 2.83 -14.17 12.53
C LEU A 24 3.02 -12.66 12.30
N TYR A 25 2.09 -12.00 11.61
CA TYR A 25 2.13 -10.56 11.35
C TYR A 25 1.25 -9.75 12.32
N ASP A 26 0.53 -10.40 13.23
CA ASP A 26 -0.32 -9.71 14.21
C ASP A 26 0.51 -8.81 15.13
N GLY A 27 0.14 -7.54 15.22
CA GLY A 27 0.85 -6.53 16.01
C GLY A 27 2.29 -6.22 15.53
N MET A 28 2.68 -6.66 14.33
CA MET A 28 4.03 -6.42 13.81
C MET A 28 4.31 -4.93 13.61
N THR A 29 5.50 -4.48 14.03
CA THR A 29 5.95 -3.10 13.77
C THR A 29 6.40 -2.95 12.31
N ILE A 30 6.36 -1.72 11.79
CA ILE A 30 6.89 -1.41 10.44
C ILE A 30 8.34 -1.85 10.32
N LYS A 31 9.18 -1.56 11.33
CA LYS A 31 10.58 -2.02 11.34
C LYS A 31 10.67 -3.54 11.24
N GLY A 32 9.92 -4.27 12.07
CA GLY A 32 9.93 -5.74 12.05
C GLY A 32 9.43 -6.32 10.72
N LEU A 33 8.49 -5.64 10.06
CA LEU A 33 8.03 -5.99 8.72
C LEU A 33 9.14 -5.74 7.68
N LEU A 34 9.80 -4.59 7.73
CA LEU A 34 10.94 -4.27 6.84
C LEU A 34 12.10 -5.24 7.00
N ASP A 35 12.38 -5.70 8.22
CA ASP A 35 13.44 -6.68 8.50
C ASP A 35 13.16 -8.06 7.84
N LYS A 36 11.92 -8.35 7.44
CA LYS A 36 11.54 -9.58 6.73
C LYS A 36 11.75 -9.53 5.22
N PHE A 37 11.89 -8.34 4.66
CA PHE A 37 12.18 -8.15 3.24
C PHE A 37 13.68 -7.98 3.04
N SER A 38 14.27 -8.80 2.17
CA SER A 38 15.69 -8.72 1.81
C SER A 38 15.87 -7.96 0.50
N PRO A 39 16.07 -6.63 0.52
CA PRO A 39 16.43 -5.90 -0.69
C PRO A 39 17.85 -6.29 -1.17
N PRO A 40 18.12 -6.27 -2.49
CA PRO A 40 17.19 -5.94 -3.56
C PRO A 40 16.25 -7.12 -3.88
N GLY A 41 14.94 -6.88 -3.99
CA GLY A 41 13.97 -7.89 -4.38
C GLY A 41 12.52 -7.47 -4.10
N PRO A 42 11.54 -7.99 -4.86
CA PRO A 42 10.12 -7.72 -4.61
C PRO A 42 9.63 -8.39 -3.30
N PRO A 43 8.53 -7.88 -2.72
CA PRO A 43 7.79 -6.69 -3.17
C PRO A 43 8.51 -5.38 -2.82
N SER A 44 8.39 -4.36 -3.67
CA SER A 44 8.89 -3.00 -3.40
C SER A 44 7.92 -2.17 -2.56
N TYR A 45 6.66 -2.60 -2.45
CA TYR A 45 5.64 -1.99 -1.61
C TYR A 45 4.72 -3.07 -1.04
N VAL A 46 4.17 -2.83 0.14
CA VAL A 46 3.15 -3.70 0.74
C VAL A 46 1.96 -2.90 1.25
N TYR A 47 0.78 -3.52 1.18
CA TYR A 47 -0.48 -2.98 1.65
C TYR A 47 -0.88 -3.69 2.94
N VAL A 48 -1.11 -2.94 4.00
CA VAL A 48 -1.39 -3.46 5.33
C VAL A 48 -2.77 -2.98 5.79
N VAL A 49 -3.64 -3.95 6.10
CA VAL A 49 -4.90 -3.72 6.78
C VAL A 49 -4.65 -3.83 8.28
N ASP A 50 -4.36 -2.71 8.92
CA ASP A 50 -4.09 -2.64 10.36
C ASP A 50 -5.34 -2.29 11.17
N ARG A 51 -5.19 -2.12 12.49
CA ARG A 51 -6.31 -1.76 13.37
C ARG A 51 -6.99 -0.46 12.94
N ILE A 52 -6.26 0.52 12.39
CA ILE A 52 -6.87 1.77 11.95
C ILE A 52 -7.74 1.53 10.73
N ALA A 53 -7.25 0.77 9.73
CA ALA A 53 -8.05 0.39 8.57
C ALA A 53 -9.33 -0.38 8.97
N LEU A 54 -9.27 -1.24 9.99
CA LEU A 54 -10.42 -2.02 10.45
C LEU A 54 -11.48 -1.22 11.23
N ASN A 55 -11.09 -0.12 11.89
CA ASN A 55 -11.97 0.60 12.83
C ASN A 55 -12.35 2.01 12.35
N ASN A 56 -11.66 2.57 11.36
CA ASN A 56 -12.02 3.85 10.78
C ASN A 56 -13.08 3.64 9.67
N PRO A 57 -14.16 4.43 9.62
CA PRO A 57 -15.21 4.32 8.60
C PRO A 57 -14.74 4.42 7.14
N GLU A 58 -13.61 5.10 6.88
CA GLU A 58 -13.03 5.22 5.53
C GLU A 58 -12.09 4.06 5.18
N HIS A 59 -11.82 3.17 6.14
CA HIS A 59 -10.94 2.02 5.99
C HIS A 59 -9.56 2.32 5.36
N PRO A 60 -8.83 3.36 5.83
CA PRO A 60 -7.60 3.78 5.17
C PRO A 60 -6.48 2.73 5.35
N ILE A 61 -6.12 2.09 4.25
CA ILE A 61 -5.09 1.05 4.13
C ILE A 61 -3.71 1.70 4.22
N LEU A 62 -2.80 1.06 4.97
CA LEU A 62 -1.43 1.55 5.11
C LEU A 62 -0.56 0.96 3.99
N VAL A 63 -0.01 1.83 3.14
CA VAL A 63 0.97 1.45 2.11
C VAL A 63 2.38 1.75 2.64
N ILE A 64 3.29 0.78 2.51
CA ILE A 64 4.65 0.86 3.05
C ILE A 64 5.63 0.57 1.92
N ASP A 65 6.61 1.45 1.74
CA ASP A 65 7.76 1.21 0.86
C ASP A 65 8.72 0.18 1.49
N THR A 66 8.88 -0.95 0.80
CA THR A 66 9.77 -2.06 1.16
C THR A 66 10.93 -2.21 0.17
N GLY A 67 11.12 -1.24 -0.72
CA GLY A 67 12.14 -1.18 -1.73
C GLY A 67 13.55 -0.98 -1.17
N SER A 68 14.55 -0.90 -2.06
CA SER A 68 15.95 -0.73 -1.66
C SER A 68 16.15 0.53 -0.82
N ALA A 69 16.95 0.41 0.25
CA ALA A 69 17.33 1.56 1.07
C ALA A 69 18.09 2.63 0.27
N GLU A 70 18.71 2.26 -0.86
CA GLU A 70 19.44 3.16 -1.75
C GLU A 70 18.55 4.27 -2.35
N TYR A 71 17.24 4.03 -2.48
CA TYR A 71 16.29 5.02 -3.00
C TYR A 71 15.86 6.05 -1.95
N GLY A 72 16.25 5.88 -0.67
CA GLY A 72 15.95 6.83 0.41
C GLY A 72 14.48 6.85 0.87
N THR A 73 13.60 6.10 0.22
CA THR A 73 12.17 6.02 0.56
C THR A 73 11.79 4.76 1.34
N ARG A 74 12.73 3.83 1.59
CA ARG A 74 12.43 2.61 2.37
C ARG A 74 11.83 2.95 3.73
N GLY A 75 10.68 2.35 4.03
CA GLY A 75 9.91 2.59 5.26
C GLY A 75 9.02 3.84 5.21
N LEU A 76 8.98 4.55 4.08
CA LEU A 76 7.98 5.58 3.84
C LEU A 76 6.59 4.96 3.91
N VAL A 77 5.67 5.68 4.54
CA VAL A 77 4.27 5.26 4.67
C VAL A 77 3.30 6.35 4.26
N VAL A 78 2.18 5.91 3.70
CA VAL A 78 0.99 6.72 3.40
C VAL A 78 -0.26 5.89 3.69
N ARG A 79 -1.32 6.54 4.16
CA ARG A 79 -2.63 5.91 4.27
C ARG A 79 -3.48 6.26 3.06
N VAL A 80 -4.17 5.28 2.49
CA VAL A 80 -4.94 5.45 1.25
C VAL A 80 -6.32 4.84 1.45
N ILE A 81 -7.37 5.50 0.98
CA ILE A 81 -8.71 4.91 1.02
C ILE A 81 -8.82 3.75 0.02
N PRO A 82 -9.67 2.73 0.28
CA PRO A 82 -9.72 1.51 -0.54
C PRO A 82 -9.94 1.76 -2.03
N LYS A 83 -10.77 2.75 -2.40
CA LYS A 83 -11.05 3.08 -3.81
C LYS A 83 -9.80 3.50 -4.61
N GLU A 84 -8.75 3.99 -3.94
CA GLU A 84 -7.53 4.44 -4.61
C GLU A 84 -6.48 3.33 -4.75
N VAL A 85 -6.63 2.20 -4.06
CA VAL A 85 -5.61 1.13 -3.99
C VAL A 85 -5.24 0.62 -5.38
N ALA A 86 -6.23 0.39 -6.25
CA ALA A 86 -5.97 -0.15 -7.58
C ALA A 86 -5.17 0.83 -8.45
N SER A 87 -5.53 2.12 -8.43
CA SER A 87 -4.79 3.16 -9.16
C SER A 87 -3.35 3.30 -8.64
N ILE A 88 -3.16 3.28 -7.32
CA ILE A 88 -1.84 3.39 -6.70
C ILE A 88 -0.98 2.17 -7.05
N GLU A 89 -1.53 0.96 -6.93
CA GLU A 89 -0.81 -0.28 -7.29
C GLU A 89 -0.36 -0.25 -8.75
N ALA A 90 -1.23 0.14 -9.68
CA ALA A 90 -0.90 0.26 -11.10
C ALA A 90 0.31 1.17 -11.36
N ASN A 91 0.37 2.32 -10.67
CA ASN A 91 1.42 3.31 -10.87
C ASN A 91 2.73 2.90 -10.19
N LEU A 92 2.65 2.33 -8.98
CA LEU A 92 3.83 1.86 -8.25
C LEU A 92 4.48 0.65 -8.92
N SER A 93 3.69 -0.28 -9.48
CA SER A 93 4.21 -1.50 -10.10
C SER A 93 5.03 -1.24 -11.37
N ILE A 94 4.70 -0.17 -12.12
CA ILE A 94 5.44 0.25 -13.32
C ILE A 94 6.41 1.41 -13.05
N GLY A 95 6.44 1.94 -11.83
CA GLY A 95 7.31 3.07 -11.45
C GLY A 95 6.93 4.41 -12.12
N ASN A 96 5.66 4.60 -12.49
CA ASN A 96 5.19 5.85 -13.08
C ASN A 96 5.06 6.99 -12.03
N THR A 97 4.77 6.65 -10.78
CA THR A 97 4.65 7.59 -9.66
C THR A 97 5.29 6.98 -8.42
N GLY A 98 5.93 7.79 -7.58
CA GLY A 98 6.54 7.33 -6.34
C GLY A 98 5.57 7.39 -5.16
N LEU A 99 5.82 6.59 -4.12
CA LEU A 99 4.99 6.61 -2.91
C LEU A 99 5.03 7.98 -2.19
N ILE A 100 6.12 8.74 -2.37
CA ILE A 100 6.28 10.09 -1.82
C ILE A 100 5.26 11.09 -2.41
N ASP A 101 4.93 10.96 -3.68
CA ASP A 101 3.99 11.87 -4.34
C ASP A 101 2.58 11.72 -3.74
N TYR A 102 2.16 10.48 -3.44
CA TYR A 102 0.90 10.21 -2.74
C TYR A 102 0.92 10.69 -1.30
N LYS A 103 2.06 10.59 -0.63
CA LYS A 103 2.22 11.09 0.74
C LYS A 103 2.10 12.61 0.79
N ASP A 104 2.72 13.31 -0.15
CA ASP A 104 2.71 14.76 -0.23
C ASP A 104 1.34 15.30 -0.66
N ALA A 105 0.58 14.51 -1.43
CA ALA A 105 -0.80 14.81 -1.82
C ALA A 105 -1.86 14.38 -0.78
N ALA A 106 -1.47 13.74 0.32
CA ALA A 106 -2.42 13.32 1.35
C ALA A 106 -3.08 14.53 2.04
N ASP A 107 -4.32 14.36 2.49
CA ASP A 107 -5.03 15.40 3.23
C ASP A 107 -4.35 15.68 4.59
N ARG A 108 -4.83 16.70 5.31
CA ARG A 108 -4.23 17.12 6.60
C ARG A 108 -4.19 16.02 7.66
N ASP A 109 -5.02 15.00 7.55
CA ASP A 109 -5.04 13.83 8.44
C ASP A 109 -4.10 12.71 8.00
N GLY A 110 -3.32 12.92 6.93
CA GLY A 110 -2.35 11.97 6.38
C GLY A 110 -2.97 10.85 5.55
N VAL A 111 -4.24 10.98 5.16
CA VAL A 111 -4.94 10.03 4.29
C VAL A 111 -5.05 10.61 2.87
N PHE A 112 -4.55 9.87 1.91
CA PHE A 112 -4.71 10.14 0.49
C PHE A 112 -6.10 9.69 0.02
N ARG A 113 -6.86 10.62 -0.55
CA ARG A 113 -8.24 10.41 -1.05
C ARG A 113 -8.39 10.65 -2.56
N GLY A 114 -7.27 10.79 -3.26
CA GLY A 114 -7.17 11.23 -4.64
C GLY A 114 -6.43 12.57 -4.75
N PHE A 115 -5.85 12.84 -5.91
CA PHE A 115 -5.25 14.16 -6.19
C PHE A 115 -6.36 15.21 -6.29
N GLN A 116 -6.21 16.30 -5.55
CA GLN A 116 -7.12 17.46 -5.67
C GLN A 116 -6.92 18.09 -7.06
N GLN A 117 -8.02 18.40 -7.74
CA GLN A 117 -8.01 19.13 -9.03
C GLN A 117 -8.17 20.63 -8.82
#